data_AF-A0AAU2RIH2-F1
#
_entry.id   AF-A0AAU2RIH2-F1
#
_cell.length_a   1.000
_cell.length_b   1.000
_cell.length_c   1.000
_cell.angle_alpha   90.00
_cell.angle_beta   90.00
_cell.angle_gamma   90.00
#
_symmetry.space_group_name_H-M   'P 1'
#
loop_
_entity.id
_entity.type
_entity.pdbx_description
1 polymer ?
#
loop_
_entity_poly.entity_id
_entity_poly.type
_entity_poly.pdbx_seq_one_letter_code
_entity_poly.pdbx_strand_id
1 'polypeptide(L)'
;MCIRVRYATRCQIGDPWDAGRNVITLPDHLIEPYALQALQILLAELDIEQAGFGARCWCGEQIKLPPRIPQQRTSEQVSNLGA
;
A
#
# COMPACT_ATOMS: atom_id res chain seq x y z
N MET A 1 13.97 10.75 -4.45
CA MET A 1 13.31 9.86 -3.46
C MET A 1 12.46 8.87 -4.22
N CYS A 2 12.47 7.60 -3.82
CA CYS A 2 11.73 6.52 -4.47
C CYS A 2 10.30 6.40 -3.91
N ILE A 3 9.39 5.79 -4.67
CA ILE A 3 8.02 5.47 -4.24
C ILE A 3 8.06 4.46 -3.09
N ARG A 4 7.25 4.70 -2.05
CA ARG A 4 7.02 3.80 -0.93
C ARG A 4 5.63 3.20 -1.00
N VAL A 5 5.47 1.98 -0.51
CA VAL A 5 4.17 1.33 -0.42
C VAL A 5 3.76 1.22 1.05
N ARG A 6 2.48 1.45 1.33
CA ARG A 6 1.85 1.12 2.61
C ARG A 6 0.55 0.37 2.38
N TYR A 7 0.09 -0.34 3.41
CA TYR A 7 -1.18 -1.03 3.41
C TYR A 7 -2.16 -0.31 4.34
N ALA A 8 -3.42 -0.21 3.93
CA ALA A 8 -4.51 0.30 4.74
C ALA A 8 -5.81 -0.45 4.44
N THR A 9 -6.76 -0.44 5.37
CA THR A 9 -8.09 -0.99 5.09
C THR A 9 -8.75 -0.20 3.97
N ARG A 10 -9.54 -0.86 3.11
CA ARG A 10 -10.12 -0.22 1.90
C ARG A 10 -10.92 1.05 2.21
N CYS A 11 -11.60 1.11 3.35
CA CYS A 11 -12.38 2.29 3.77
C CYS A 11 -11.52 3.50 4.18
N GLN A 12 -10.22 3.30 4.47
CA GLN A 12 -9.28 4.36 4.82
C GLN A 12 -8.53 4.92 3.61
N ILE A 13 -8.71 4.33 2.43
CA ILE A 13 -8.04 4.76 1.19
C ILE A 13 -8.94 5.77 0.48
N GLY A 14 -8.68 7.06 0.72
CA GLY A 14 -9.31 8.15 -0.03
C GLY A 14 -8.63 8.40 -1.37
N ASP A 15 -7.31 8.60 -1.33
CA ASP A 15 -6.44 8.71 -2.51
C ASP A 15 -5.35 7.62 -2.44
N PRO A 16 -5.26 6.72 -3.43
CA PRO A 16 -4.22 5.70 -3.45
C PRO A 16 -2.81 6.29 -3.64
N TRP A 17 -2.66 7.49 -4.18
CA TRP A 17 -1.35 8.12 -4.42
C TRP A 17 -1.17 9.44 -3.65
N ASP A 18 -0.25 9.45 -2.69
CA ASP A 18 0.19 10.67 -2.01
C ASP A 18 1.47 11.20 -2.67
N ALA A 19 1.30 12.11 -3.64
CA ALA A 19 2.39 12.75 -4.38
C ALA A 19 3.33 13.57 -3.47
N GLY A 20 2.80 14.16 -2.39
CA GLY A 20 3.59 14.95 -1.45
C GLY A 20 4.57 14.09 -0.64
N ARG A 21 4.22 12.82 -0.40
CA ARG A 21 5.06 11.87 0.38
C ARG A 21 5.71 10.79 -0.47
N ASN A 22 5.38 10.72 -1.76
CA ASN A 22 5.72 9.63 -2.67
C ASN A 22 5.28 8.26 -2.12
N VAL A 23 4.01 8.16 -1.70
CA VAL A 23 3.47 6.95 -1.07
C VAL A 23 2.26 6.43 -1.84
N ILE A 24 2.34 5.18 -2.31
CA ILE A 24 1.19 4.41 -2.81
C ILE A 24 0.58 3.61 -1.66
N THR A 25 -0.74 3.71 -1.51
CA THR A 25 -1.51 2.99 -0.50
C THR A 25 -2.30 1.87 -1.15
N LEU A 26 -1.94 0.62 -0.85
CA LEU A 26 -2.65 -0.56 -1.33
C LEU A 26 -3.66 -1.04 -0.27
N PRO A 27 -4.79 -1.62 -0.69
CA PRO A 27 -5.68 -2.32 0.23
C PRO A 27 -4.95 -3.44 0.95
N ASP A 28 -5.10 -3.48 2.28
CA ASP A 28 -4.42 -4.43 3.15
C ASP A 28 -4.74 -5.88 2.83
N HIS A 29 -5.95 -6.19 2.33
CA HIS A 29 -6.37 -7.53 1.94
C HIS A 29 -5.68 -8.10 0.70
N LEU A 30 -5.01 -7.27 -0.11
CA LEU A 30 -4.24 -7.76 -1.26
C LEU A 30 -3.05 -8.61 -0.78
N ILE A 31 -2.86 -9.74 -1.43
CA ILE A 31 -1.71 -10.63 -1.24
C ILE A 31 -0.93 -10.70 -2.55
N GLU A 32 0.33 -11.13 -2.50
CA GLU A 32 1.06 -11.47 -3.73
C GLU A 32 0.33 -12.60 -4.48
N PRO A 33 0.21 -12.55 -5.83
CA PRO A 33 0.77 -11.54 -6.75
C PRO A 33 -0.12 -10.31 -7.00
N TYR A 34 -1.33 -10.27 -6.43
CA TYR A 34 -2.31 -9.21 -6.67
C TYR A 34 -1.88 -7.84 -6.15
N ALA A 35 -1.13 -7.80 -5.03
CA ALA A 35 -0.56 -6.56 -4.51
C ALA A 35 0.42 -5.93 -5.51
N LEU A 36 1.30 -6.75 -6.10
CA LEU A 36 2.22 -6.31 -7.14
C LEU A 36 1.48 -5.84 -8.40
N GLN A 37 0.46 -6.58 -8.84
CA GLN A 37 -0.33 -6.19 -10.00
C GLN A 37 -1.06 -4.86 -9.78
N ALA A 38 -1.67 -4.65 -8.61
CA ALA A 38 -2.32 -3.40 -8.25
C ALA A 38 -1.32 -2.23 -8.23
N LEU A 39 -0.11 -2.45 -7.69
CA LEU A 39 0.96 -1.47 -7.75
C LEU A 39 1.36 -1.12 -9.18
N GLN A 40 1.51 -2.11 -10.06
CA GLN A 40 1.85 -1.88 -11.47
C GLN A 40 0.78 -1.07 -12.21
N ILE A 41 -0.50 -1.34 -11.96
CA ILE A 41 -1.62 -0.58 -12.54
C ILE A 41 -1.56 0.88 -12.10
N LEU A 42 -1.40 1.14 -10.80
CA LEU A 42 -1.29 2.50 -10.27
C LEU A 42 -0.07 3.24 -10.84
N LEU A 43 1.06 2.55 -11.03
CA LEU A 43 2.24 3.15 -11.65
C LEU A 43 2.00 3.49 -13.13
N ALA A 44 1.29 2.63 -13.86
CA ALA A 44 0.92 2.89 -15.25
C ALA A 44 -0.04 4.09 -15.37
N GLU A 45 -0.98 4.26 -14.44
CA GLU A 45 -1.85 5.45 -14.36
C GLU A 45 -1.06 6.75 -14.10
N LEU A 46 0.12 6.63 -13.50
CA LEU A 46 1.07 7.73 -13.28
C LEU A 46 2.07 7.91 -14.43
N ASP A 47 1.87 7.24 -15.57
CA ASP A 47 2.76 7.25 -16.74
C ASP A 47 4.17 6.70 -16.44
N ILE A 48 4.27 5.81 -15.44
CA ILE A 48 5.51 5.11 -15.08
C ILE A 48 5.45 3.69 -15.64
N GLU A 49 5.98 3.53 -16.86
CA GLU A 49 6.00 2.23 -17.55
C GLU A 49 6.64 1.11 -16.71
N GLN A 50 5.95 -0.03 -16.64
CA GLN A 50 6.40 -1.22 -15.91
C GLN A 50 6.83 -2.30 -16.90
N ALA A 51 8.14 -2.41 -17.15
CA ALA A 51 8.70 -3.44 -18.01
C ALA A 51 8.84 -4.80 -17.27
N GLY A 52 7.75 -5.56 -17.16
CA GLY A 52 7.78 -6.98 -16.77
C GLY A 52 7.67 -7.27 -15.26
N PHE A 53 8.52 -8.17 -14.74
CA PHE A 53 8.44 -8.67 -13.37
C PHE A 53 8.85 -7.59 -12.35
N GLY A 54 8.00 -7.41 -11.33
CA GLY A 54 8.23 -6.44 -10.25
C GLY A 54 7.69 -5.05 -10.56
N ALA A 55 7.88 -4.13 -9.63
CA ALA A 55 7.47 -2.73 -9.77
C ALA A 55 8.71 -1.84 -9.68
N ARG A 56 8.85 -0.90 -10.61
CA ARG A 56 9.95 0.07 -10.66
C ARG A 56 9.41 1.48 -10.48
N CYS A 57 10.13 2.25 -9.68
CA CYS A 57 9.90 3.68 -9.52
C CYS A 57 10.38 4.45 -10.77
N TRP A 58 9.98 5.71 -10.92
CA TRP A 58 10.49 6.61 -11.97
C TRP A 58 12.01 6.76 -11.96
N CYS A 59 12.68 6.50 -10.82
CA CYS A 59 14.14 6.50 -10.73
C CYS A 59 14.80 5.20 -11.22
N GLY A 60 14.01 4.22 -11.69
CA GLY A 60 14.47 2.91 -12.17
C GLY A 60 14.72 1.87 -11.07
N GLU A 61 14.75 2.28 -9.80
CA GLU A 61 14.88 1.39 -8.65
C GLU A 61 13.63 0.52 -8.46
N GLN A 62 13.83 -0.71 -7.95
CA GLN A 62 12.75 -1.61 -7.62
C GLN A 62 12.03 -1.16 -6.34
N ILE A 63 10.70 -1.03 -6.43
CA ILE A 63 9.84 -0.75 -5.29
C ILE A 63 9.69 -2.03 -4.48
N LYS A 64 10.03 -1.96 -3.19
CA LYS A 64 9.86 -3.07 -2.26
C LYS A 64 8.47 -3.00 -1.63
N LEU A 65 7.71 -4.08 -1.75
CA LEU A 65 6.47 -4.25 -1.01
C LEU A 65 6.81 -4.58 0.45
N PRO A 66 6.35 -3.80 1.44
CA PRO A 66 6.62 -4.12 2.83
C PRO A 66 5.93 -5.43 3.22
N PRO A 67 6.45 -6.17 4.22
CA PRO A 67 5.76 -7.34 4.74
C PRO A 67 4.40 -6.91 5.27
N ARG A 68 3.36 -7.69 4.96
CA ARG A 68 2.01 -7.44 5.45
C ARG A 68 1.99 -7.71 6.95
N ILE A 69 2.09 -6.66 7.76
CA ILE A 69 1.79 -6.72 9.19
C ILE A 69 0.28 -6.50 9.29
N PRO A 70 -0.53 -7.50 9.66
CA PRO A 70 -1.94 -7.28 9.92
C PRO A 70 -2.05 -6.15 10.94
N GLN A 71 -2.79 -5.09 10.64
CA GLN A 71 -3.12 -4.10 11.65
C GLN A 71 -3.91 -4.84 12.73
N GLN A 72 -3.24 -5.18 13.83
CA GLN A 72 -3.84 -5.80 14.98
C GLN A 72 -4.89 -4.80 15.48
N ARG A 73 -6.18 -5.16 15.36
CA ARG A 73 -7.29 -4.36 15.88
C ARG A 73 -6.96 -3.98 17.31
N THR A 74 -6.71 -2.71 17.57
CA THR A 74 -6.57 -2.22 18.93
C THR A 74 -7.97 -2.25 19.52
N SER A 75 -8.23 -3.23 20.37
CA SER A 75 -9.50 -3.41 21.06
C SER A 75 -9.72 -2.30 22.09
N GLU A 76 -10.19 -1.13 21.67
CA GLU A 76 -10.73 -0.13 22.60
C GLU A 76 -12.21 -0.41 22.86
N GLN A 77 -12.50 -1.43 23.67
CA GLN A 77 -13.79 -1.53 24.38
C GLN A 77 -13.69 -2.55 25.53
N VAL A 78 -12.99 -2.16 26.59
CA VAL A 78 -13.21 -2.72 27.93
C VAL A 78 -13.71 -1.59 28.81
N SER A 79 -15.01 -1.32 28.74
CA SER A 79 -15.69 -0.57 29.80
C SER A 79 -15.89 -1.54 30.96
N ASN A 80 -15.00 -1.48 31.95
CA ASN A 80 -15.18 -2.13 33.25
C ASN A 80 -16.42 -1.51 33.93
N LEU A 81 -17.56 -2.21 33.89
CA LEU A 81 -18.62 -2.03 34.88
C LEU A 81 -18.27 -2.94 36.06
N GLY A 82 -17.53 -2.40 37.02
CA GLY A 82 -17.40 -2.98 38.34
C GLY A 82 -18.74 -2.85 39.06
N ALA A 83 -19.25 -3.98 39.57
CA ALA A 83 -20.33 -4.07 40.54
C ALA A 83 -19.72 -4.51 41.88
#